data_AF-A0A2K9LY61-F1
#
_entry.id   AF-A0A2K9LY61-F1
#
_cell.length_a   1.000
_cell.length_b   1.000
_cell.length_c   1.000
_cell.angle_alpha   90.00
_cell.angle_beta   90.00
_cell.angle_gamma   90.00
#
_symmetry.space_group_name_H-M   'P 1'
#
loop_
_entity.id
_entity.type
_entity.pdbx_description
1 polymer ?
#
loop_
_entity_poly.entity_id
_entity_poly.type
_entity_poly.pdbx_seq_one_letter_code
_entity_poly.pdbx_strand_id
1 'polypeptide(L)' 'MSAKNFNELLDEIKNISNKLNDSSTSMEESIELFKSGTEMIKEAKEQLTKLEGEVKKVLDNSETTNF' A
#
# COMPACT_ATOMS: atom_id res chain seq x y z
N MET A 1 10.45 -14.59 -1.23
CA MET A 1 10.02 -13.65 -0.17
C MET A 1 8.51 -13.60 -0.21
N SER A 2 7.81 -13.73 0.91
CA SER A 2 6.35 -13.50 0.94
C SER A 2 6.06 -12.05 0.64
N ALA A 3 5.08 -11.77 -0.22
CA ALA A 3 4.56 -10.42 -0.41
C ALA A 3 4.03 -9.91 0.93
N LYS A 4 4.40 -8.67 1.29
CA LYS A 4 3.93 -8.05 2.53
C LYS A 4 2.43 -7.81 2.42
N ASN A 5 1.70 -8.06 3.49
CA ASN A 5 0.28 -7.74 3.53
C ASN A 5 0.07 -6.23 3.70
N PHE A 6 -1.15 -5.76 3.43
CA PHE A 6 -1.48 -4.34 3.47
C PHE A 6 -1.12 -3.65 4.79
N ASN A 7 -1.33 -4.30 5.94
CA ASN A 7 -1.04 -3.71 7.24
C ASN A 7 0.48 -3.58 7.47
N GLU A 8 1.25 -4.59 7.06
CA GLU A 8 2.72 -4.54 7.12
C GLU A 8 3.27 -3.40 6.24
N LEU A 9 2.75 -3.26 5.01
CA LEU A 9 3.10 -2.14 4.13
C LEU A 9 2.74 -0.79 4.76
N LEU A 10 1.55 -0.68 5.36
CA LEU A 10 1.10 0.56 5.98
C LEU A 10 1.98 0.97 7.17
N ASP A 11 2.42 0.01 7.98
CA ASP A 11 3.30 0.28 9.12
C ASP A 11 4.70 0.70 8.67
N GLU A 12 5.21 0.13 7.58
CA GLU A 12 6.48 0.57 6.98
C GLU A 12 6.38 1.97 6.38
N ILE A 13 5.28 2.29 5.69
CA ILE A 13 5.03 3.64 5.17
C ILE A 13 4.99 4.66 6.31
N LYS A 14 4.33 4.35 7.44
CA LYS A 14 4.34 5.21 8.64
C LYS A 14 5.75 5.40 9.18
N ASN A 15 6.55 4.34 9.25
CA ASN A 15 7.93 4.41 9.73
C ASN A 15 8.80 5.30 8.82
N ILE A 16 8.67 5.15 7.50
CA ILE A 16 9.33 6.02 6.51
C ILE A 16 8.90 7.48 6.72
N SER A 17 7.60 7.73 6.89
CA SER A 17 7.09 9.08 7.14
C SER A 17 7.64 9.67 8.45
N ASN A 18 7.83 8.87 9.49
CA ASN A 18 8.44 9.34 10.74
C ASN A 18 9.90 9.72 10.53
N LYS A 19 10.67 8.90 9.82
CA LYS A 19 12.08 9.18 9.50
C LYS A 19 12.23 10.43 8.63
N LEU A 20 11.39 10.62 7.63
CA LEU A 20 11.42 11.83 6.80
C LEU A 20 11.15 13.12 7.58
N ASN A 21 10.47 13.04 8.73
CA ASN A 21 10.23 14.17 9.62
C ASN A 21 11.29 14.31 10.73
N ASP A 22 12.24 13.37 10.82
CA ASP A 22 13.31 13.41 11.81
C ASP A 22 14.41 14.35 11.32
N SER A 23 14.73 15.37 12.13
CA SER A 23 15.80 16.33 11.86
C SER A 23 17.21 15.73 11.76
N SER A 24 17.40 14.48 12.20
CA SER A 24 18.66 13.74 12.11
C SER A 24 18.81 12.95 10.81
N THR A 25 17.74 12.80 10.02
CA THR A 25 17.80 12.12 8.72
C THR A 25 18.50 12.99 7.70
N SER A 26 19.52 12.44 7.04
CA SER A 26 20.29 13.17 6.02
C SER A 26 19.46 13.40 4.75
N MET A 27 19.91 14.31 3.90
CA MET A 27 19.27 14.57 2.61
C MET A 27 19.33 13.33 1.70
N GLU A 28 20.48 12.66 1.65
CA GLU A 28 20.67 11.43 0.88
C GLU A 28 19.76 10.30 1.37
N GLU A 29 19.65 10.12 2.69
CA GLU A 29 18.75 9.13 3.27
C GLU A 29 17.28 9.50 2.99
N SER A 30 16.93 10.79 3.06
CA SER A 30 15.58 11.27 2.76
C SER A 30 15.17 10.97 1.32
N ILE A 31 16.07 11.09 0.36
CA ILE A 31 15.80 10.77 -1.05
C ILE A 31 15.50 9.27 -1.22
N GLU A 32 16.29 8.41 -0.59
CA GLU A 32 16.09 6.96 -0.67
C GLU A 32 14.82 6.50 0.06
N LEU A 33 14.55 7.06 1.25
CA LEU A 33 13.31 6.86 1.99
C LEU A 33 12.09 7.30 1.17
N PHE A 34 12.18 8.44 0.48
CA PHE A 34 11.09 8.93 -0.36
C PHE A 34 10.81 7.98 -1.53
N LYS A 35 11.84 7.56 -2.28
CA LYS A 35 11.69 6.58 -3.37
C LYS A 35 11.05 5.30 -2.87
N SER A 36 11.59 4.71 -1.80
CA SER A 36 11.06 3.49 -1.22
C SER A 36 9.61 3.65 -0.74
N GLY A 37 9.30 4.76 -0.07
CA GLY A 37 7.94 5.07 0.39
C GLY A 37 6.95 5.19 -0.78
N THR A 38 7.34 5.81 -1.88
CA THR A 38 6.47 5.92 -3.07
C THR A 38 6.18 4.56 -3.73
N GLU A 39 7.17 3.66 -3.77
CA GLU A 39 6.97 2.30 -4.27
C GLU A 39 6.03 1.51 -3.36
N MET A 40 6.20 1.60 -2.04
CA MET A 40 5.32 0.92 -1.08
C MET A 40 3.88 1.44 -1.14
N ILE A 41 3.69 2.76 -1.28
CA ILE A 41 2.34 3.35 -1.46
C ILE A 41 1.67 2.81 -2.72
N LYS A 42 2.43 2.66 -3.81
CA LYS A 42 1.92 2.08 -5.05
C LYS A 42 1.47 0.63 -4.85
N GLU A 43 2.28 -0.19 -4.18
CA GLU A 43 1.93 -1.58 -3.88
C GLU A 43 0.69 -1.67 -2.99
N ALA A 44 0.61 -0.86 -1.94
CA ALA A 44 -0.55 -0.82 -1.04
C ALA A 44 -1.84 -0.43 -1.80
N LYS A 45 -1.75 0.54 -2.72
CA LYS A 45 -2.87 0.94 -3.57
C LYS A 45 -3.31 -0.19 -4.51
N GLU A 46 -2.38 -0.92 -5.09
CA GLU A 46 -2.68 -2.07 -5.96
C GLU A 46 -3.40 -3.18 -5.19
N GLN A 47 -2.98 -3.47 -3.95
CA GLN A 47 -3.66 -4.45 -3.10
C GLN A 47 -5.11 -4.06 -2.80
N LEU A 48 -5.37 -2.79 -2.45
CA LEU A 48 -6.73 -2.30 -2.20
C LEU A 48 -7.60 -2.32 -3.46
N THR A 49 -7.04 -1.87 -4.59
CA THR A 49 -7.77 -1.84 -5.88
C THR A 49 -8.17 -3.25 -6.32
N LYS A 50 -7.29 -4.24 -6.08
CA LYS A 50 -7.58 -5.65 -6.36
C LYS A 50 -8.72 -6.17 -5.48
N LEU A 51 -8.65 -5.91 -4.16
CA LEU A 51 -9.71 -6.27 -3.21
C LEU A 51 -11.06 -5.64 -3.58
N GLU A 52 -11.08 -4.36 -3.93
CA GLU A 52 -12.28 -3.67 -4.40
C GLU A 52 -12.87 -4.34 -5.66
N GLY A 53 -12.01 -4.67 -6.62
CA GLY A 53 -12.42 -5.37 -7.84
C GLY A 53 -12.97 -6.78 -7.59
N GLU A 54 -12.41 -7.51 -6.62
CA GLU A 54 -12.91 -8.82 -6.22
C GLU A 54 -14.28 -8.72 -5.54
N VAL A 55 -14.45 -7.77 -4.62
CA VAL A 55 -15.75 -7.50 -3.97
C VAL A 55 -16.81 -7.13 -5.01
N LYS A 56 -16.47 -6.25 -5.95
CA LYS A 56 -17.40 -5.84 -7.02
C LYS A 56 -17.84 -7.02 -7.88
N LYS A 57 -16.92 -7.90 -8.29
CA LYS A 57 -17.26 -9.11 -9.06
C LYS A 57 -18.20 -10.04 -8.30
N VAL A 58 -18.00 -10.19 -6.98
CA VAL A 58 -18.89 -11.02 -6.16
C VAL A 58 -20.29 -10.41 -6.11
N LEU A 59 -20.41 -9.09 -5.94
CA LEU A 59 -21.69 -8.39 -5.96
C LEU A 59 -22.40 -8.53 -7.31
N ASP A 60 -21.70 -8.26 -8.42
CA ASP A 60 -22.25 -8.36 -9.78
C ASP A 60 -22.70 -9.82 -10.10
N ASN A 61 -21.97 -10.83 -9.63
CA ASN A 61 -22.34 -12.24 -9.79
C ASN A 61 -23.52 -12.66 -8.88
N SER A 62 -23.67 -12.03 -7.71
CA SER A 62 -24.79 -12.31 -6.82
C SER A 62 -26.12 -11.76 -7.35
N GLU A 63 -26.10 -10.65 -8.10
CA GLU A 63 -27.29 -10.11 -8.77
C GLU A 63 -27.73 -10.94 -9.98
N THR A 64 -26.80 -11.62 -10.65
CA THR A 64 -27.08 -12.43 -11.86
C THR A 64 -27.60 -13.84 -11.57
N THR A 65 -27.64 -14.28 -10.30
CA THR A 65 -28.17 -15.61 -9.92
C THR A 65 -29.68 -15.59 -9.59
N ASN A 66 -30.35 -14.44 -9.70
CA ASN A 66 -31.80 -14.31 -9.52
C ASN A 66 -32.53 -14.24 -10.88
N PHE A 67 -32.49 -15.32 -11.68
CA PHE A 67 -33.38 -15.50 -12.85
C PHE A 67 -33.77 -16.97 -13.01
#